data_AF-J0ZC75-F1
#
_entry.id   AF-J0ZC75-F1
#
_cell.length_a   1.000
_cell.length_b   1.000
_cell.length_c   1.000
_cell.angle_alpha   90.00
_cell.angle_beta   90.00
_cell.angle_gamma   90.00
#
_symmetry.space_group_name_H-M   'P 1'
#
loop_
_entity.id
_entity.type
_entity.pdbx_description
1 polymer ?
#
loop_
_entity_poly.entity_id
_entity_poly.type
_entity_poly.pdbx_seq_one_letter_code
_entity_poly.pdbx_strand_id
1 'polypeptide(L)' 'MLAVILFFRLSQINETFMKLIKPDSIFMHCLPAYHGEKVVDTVINRLHSIVFDEAENRIHTQKTILSWCLQDAFFSSK' A
#
# COMPACT_ATOMS: atom_id res chain seq x y z
N MET A 1 12.03 11.99 -4.87
CA MET A 1 12.18 10.52 -4.89
C MET A 1 11.33 9.95 -3.77
N LEU A 2 10.09 9.57 -4.08
CA LEU A 2 9.14 9.01 -3.10
C LEU A 2 9.77 7.79 -2.41
N ALA A 3 9.77 7.80 -1.09
CA ALA A 3 10.04 6.59 -0.31
C ALA A 3 8.69 5.90 -0.09
N VAL A 4 8.47 4.79 -0.79
CA VAL A 4 7.35 3.88 -0.54
C VAL A 4 7.79 2.90 0.53
N ILE A 5 7.15 2.96 1.70
CA ILE A 5 7.47 2.09 2.82
C ILE A 5 6.53 0.89 2.76
N LEU A 6 7.00 -0.22 2.17
CA LEU A 6 6.32 -1.51 2.21
C LEU A 6 6.93 -2.32 3.35
N PHE A 7 6.21 -2.49 4.47
CA PHE A 7 6.82 -3.02 5.69
C PHE A 7 6.27 -4.38 6.11
N PHE A 8 7.14 -5.41 6.12
CA PHE A 8 6.78 -6.82 6.35
C PHE A 8 7.56 -7.47 7.51
N ARG A 9 8.24 -6.72 8.39
CA ARG A 9 9.04 -7.28 9.51
C ARG A 9 8.73 -6.66 10.87
N LEU A 10 9.31 -7.21 11.94
CA LEU A 10 8.90 -7.10 13.36
C LEU A 10 9.20 -5.76 14.07
N SER A 11 9.21 -4.61 13.39
CA SER A 11 9.47 -3.30 14.04
C SER A 11 8.20 -2.44 14.06
N GLN A 12 7.80 -1.90 15.21
CA GLN A 12 6.67 -0.98 15.26
C GLN A 12 7.01 0.34 14.54
N ILE A 13 6.15 0.78 13.61
CA ILE A 13 6.29 2.09 12.98
C ILE A 13 5.65 3.15 13.88
N ASN A 14 6.50 4.06 14.37
CA ASN A 14 6.14 5.16 15.26
C ASN A 14 6.59 6.51 14.69
N GLU A 15 6.22 7.61 15.35
CA GLU A 15 6.54 8.95 14.86
C GLU A 15 8.04 9.23 14.78
N THR A 16 8.84 8.63 15.67
CA THR A 16 10.30 8.77 15.65
C THR A 16 10.90 8.16 14.38
N PHE A 17 10.37 7.01 13.94
CA PHE A 17 10.75 6.42 12.67
C PHE A 17 10.36 7.31 11.48
N MET A 18 9.14 7.86 11.50
CA MET A 18 8.68 8.79 10.46
C MET A 18 9.53 10.07 10.35
N LYS A 19 10.17 10.51 11.45
CA LYS A 19 11.11 11.66 11.44
C LYS A 19 12.45 11.38 10.73
N LEU A 20 12.83 10.12 10.57
CA LEU A 20 14.07 9.74 9.86
C LEU A 20 13.86 9.67 8.34
N ILE A 21 12.61 9.81 7.89
CA ILE A 21 12.23 9.61 6.50
C ILE A 21 12.12 10.97 5.82
N LYS A 22 12.35 11.00 4.50
CA LYS A 22 12.21 12.19 3.67
C LYS A 22 10.82 12.84 3.84
N PRO A 23 10.72 14.17 3.82
CA PRO A 23 9.44 14.88 4.00
C PRO A 23 8.40 14.49 2.94
N ASP A 24 8.84 14.11 1.73
CA ASP A 24 7.95 13.70 0.61
C ASP A 24 7.64 12.19 0.61
N SER A 25 7.87 11.48 1.71
CA SER A 25 7.54 10.05 1.78
C SER A 25 6.05 9.82 2.02
N ILE A 26 5.53 8.77 1.40
CA ILE A 26 4.17 8.29 1.64
C ILE A 26 4.21 6.99 2.42
N PHE A 27 3.27 6.84 3.34
CA PHE A 27 3.10 5.63 4.13
C PHE A 27 2.08 4.71 3.44
N MET A 28 2.49 3.46 3.21
CA MET A 28 1.70 2.40 2.61
C MET A 28 1.66 1.19 3.55
N HIS A 29 0.52 0.52 3.63
CA HIS A 29 0.36 -0.71 4.40
C HIS A 29 -0.88 -1.48 3.92
N CYS A 30 -0.65 -2.68 3.40
CA CYS A 30 -1.72 -3.59 3.02
C CYS A 30 -2.62 -3.93 4.22
N LEU A 31 -3.93 -3.64 4.10
CA LEU A 31 -4.91 -4.02 5.13
C LEU A 31 -5.08 -5.55 5.25
N PRO A 32 -5.41 -6.08 6.44
CA PRO A 32 -5.79 -5.36 7.67
C PRO A 32 -4.59 -4.81 8.45
N ALA A 33 -4.73 -3.60 8.99
CA ALA A 33 -3.76 -3.01 9.90
C ALA A 33 -4.24 -3.20 11.35
N TYR A 34 -3.39 -3.78 12.19
CA TYR A 34 -3.66 -3.94 13.61
C TYR A 34 -3.13 -2.73 14.38
N HIS A 35 -4.08 -1.92 14.86
CA HIS A 35 -3.84 -0.74 15.69
C HIS A 35 -3.08 -1.12 16.96
N GLY A 36 -1.97 -0.45 17.25
CA GLY A 36 -1.20 -0.61 18.49
C GLY A 36 -0.13 -1.72 18.49
N GLU A 37 -0.18 -2.72 17.60
CA GLU A 37 0.87 -3.75 17.52
C GLU A 37 1.99 -3.36 16.55
N LYS A 38 1.66 -3.09 15.28
CA LYS A 38 2.66 -2.85 14.23
C LYS A 38 2.71 -1.41 13.73
N VAL A 39 1.62 -0.66 13.91
CA VAL A 39 1.52 0.74 13.51
C VAL A 39 0.76 1.51 14.60
N VAL A 40 1.27 2.68 14.99
CA VAL A 40 0.57 3.59 15.90
C VAL A 40 -0.55 4.30 15.13
N ASP A 41 -1.73 4.46 15.73
CA ASP A 41 -2.92 5.10 15.10
C ASP A 41 -2.62 6.46 14.47
N THR A 42 -1.65 7.17 15.03
CA THR A 42 -1.22 8.49 14.55
C THR A 42 -0.50 8.44 13.20
N VAL A 43 -0.03 7.27 12.76
CA VAL A 43 0.68 7.08 11.47
C VAL A 43 -0.29 6.72 10.35
N ILE A 44 -1.26 5.83 10.60
CA ILE A 44 -2.27 5.44 9.60
C ILE A 44 -3.17 6.62 9.22
N ASN A 45 -3.50 7.48 10.18
CA ASN A 45 -4.41 8.62 10.00
C ASN A 45 -3.71 9.94 9.65
N ARG A 46 -2.39 9.92 9.40
CA ARG A 46 -1.62 11.13 9.07
C ARG A 46 -1.77 11.49 7.59
N LEU A 47 -1.59 12.78 7.27
CA LEU A 47 -1.73 13.36 5.92
C LEU A 47 -0.90 12.65 4.83
N HIS A 48 0.17 11.94 5.20
CA HIS A 48 1.05 11.22 4.27
C HIS A 48 0.70 9.72 4.15
N SER A 49 -0.38 9.24 4.76
CA SER A 49 -0.84 7.86 4.65
C SER A 49 -1.81 7.70 3.48
N ILE A 50 -1.51 6.77 2.57
CA ILE A 50 -2.35 6.45 1.42
C ILE A 50 -2.91 5.02 1.50
N VAL A 51 -3.07 4.48 2.71
CA VAL A 51 -3.52 3.10 2.95
C VAL A 51 -4.88 2.80 2.31
N PHE A 52 -5.78 3.79 2.28
CA PHE A 52 -7.09 3.64 1.63
C PHE A 52 -6.99 3.68 0.10
N ASP A 53 -6.19 4.59 -0.46
CA ASP A 53 -5.93 4.64 -1.90
C ASP A 53 -5.22 3.36 -2.38
N GLU A 54 -4.29 2.83 -1.58
CA GLU A 54 -3.65 1.53 -1.81
C GLU A 54 -4.69 0.39 -1.84
N ALA A 55 -5.63 0.39 -0.88
CA ALA A 55 -6.69 -0.61 -0.80
C ALA A 55 -7.66 -0.52 -1.99
N GLU A 56 -8.06 0.69 -2.38
CA GLU A 56 -8.91 0.94 -3.56
C GLU A 56 -8.21 0.49 -4.84
N ASN A 57 -6.92 0.80 -5.00
CA ASN A 57 -6.13 0.40 -6.18
C ASN A 57 -6.07 -1.11 -6.40
N ARG A 58 -6.41 -1.94 -5.40
CA ARG A 58 -6.55 -3.40 -5.61
C ARG A 58 -7.63 -3.73 -6.63
N ILE A 59 -8.79 -3.06 -6.62
CA ILE A 59 -9.86 -3.37 -7.58
C ILE A 59 -9.45 -3.01 -9.01
N HIS A 60 -8.79 -1.87 -9.18
CA HIS A 60 -8.32 -1.40 -10.49
C HIS A 60 -7.25 -2.33 -11.04
N THR A 61 -6.28 -2.71 -10.21
CA THR A 61 -5.21 -3.64 -10.58
C THR A 61 -5.79 -5.01 -10.95
N GLN A 62 -6.69 -5.55 -10.14
CA GLN A 62 -7.31 -6.85 -10.40
C GLN A 62 -8.16 -6.86 -11.68
N LYS A 63 -8.93 -5.80 -11.94
CA LYS A 63 -9.69 -5.66 -13.20
C LYS A 63 -8.77 -5.69 -14.41
N THR A 64 -7.65 -4.97 -14.36
CA THR A 64 -6.68 -4.93 -15.46
C THR A 64 -6.01 -6.28 -15.67
N ILE A 65 -5.60 -6.95 -14.60
CA ILE A 65 -5.01 -8.30 -14.67
C ILE A 65 -6.00 -9.28 -15.29
N LEU A 66 -7.26 -9.28 -14.84
CA LEU A 66 -8.31 -10.14 -15.41
C LEU A 66 -8.54 -9.83 -16.90
N SER A 67 -8.61 -8.55 -17.28
CA SER A 67 -8.74 -8.14 -18.68
C SER A 67 -7.57 -8.63 -19.53
N TRP A 68 -6.34 -8.53 -19.02
CA TRP A 68 -5.14 -8.99 -19.74
C TRP A 68 -5.16 -10.51 -19.92
N CYS A 69 -5.41 -11.27 -18.85
CA CYS A 69 -5.48 -12.73 -18.90
C CYS A 69 -6.58 -13.25 -19.84
N LEU A 70 -7.73 -12.57 -19.89
CA LEU A 70 -8.85 -12.98 -20.73
C LEU A 70 -8.68 -12.54 -22.20
N GLN A 71 -8.03 -11.42 -22.48
CA GLN A 71 -7.74 -11.01 -23.86
C GLN A 71 -6.94 -12.10 -24.60
N ASP A 72 -5.88 -12.63 -23.99
CA ASP A 72 -5.09 -13.71 -24.60
C ASP A 72 -5.91 -15.00 -24.83
N ALA A 73 -6.85 -15.30 -23.93
CA ALA A 73 -7.73 -16.47 -24.05
C ALA A 73 -8.78 -16.32 -25.16
N PHE A 74 -9.28 -15.10 -25.42
CA PHE A 74 -10.27 -14.86 -26.47
C PHE A 74 -9.64 -14.68 -27.86
N PHE A 75 -8.39 -14.20 -27.95
CA PHE A 75 -7.70 -13.98 -29.23
C PHE A 75 -6.76 -15.12 -29.67
N SER A 76 -6.41 -16.08 -28.80
CA SER A 76 -5.62 -17.28 -29.20
C SER A 76 -6.42 -18.35 -29.96
N SER A 77 -7.74 -18.21 -30.10
CA SER A 77 -8.59 -19.17 -30.83
C SER A 77 -8.81 -18.80 -32.31
N LYS A 78 -8.07 -17.83 -32.84
CA LYS A 78 -8.05 -17.52 -34.28
C LYS A 78 -6.70 -17.86 -34.91
#